data_AF-A0A3M2S6L6-F1
#
_entry.id   AF-A0A3M2S6L6-F1
#
_cell.length_a   1.000
_cell.length_b   1.000
_cell.length_c   1.000
_cell.angle_alpha   90.00
_cell.angle_beta   90.00
_cell.angle_gamma   90.00
#
_symmetry.space_group_name_H-M   'P 1'
#
loop_
_entity.id
_entity.type
_entity.pdbx_description
1 polymer ?
#
loop_
_entity_poly.entity_id
_entity_poly.type
_entity_poly.pdbx_seq_one_letter_code
_entity_poly.pdbx_strand_id
1 'polypeptide(L)'
;MAPPTPLAIATSSVNRLLKEEASYHKEVEQEEASIKALKEKIESGQGDEDGNGTYMLKQQQTALEQTKAVFEPLRKKIVAAVQKLEEQITVSEQTGGQDEQVQLAKETLEKAKAAQNGA
;
A
#
# COMPACT_ATOMS: atom_id res chain seq x y z
N MET A 1 -27.97 13.29 1.95
CA MET A 1 -27.30 12.24 1.13
C MET A 1 -27.76 10.88 1.64
N ALA A 2 -28.07 9.95 0.74
CA ALA A 2 -28.36 8.57 1.14
C ALA A 2 -27.08 7.89 1.68
N PRO A 3 -27.20 6.97 2.66
CA PRO A 3 -26.05 6.22 3.14
C PRO A 3 -25.45 5.36 2.01
N PRO A 4 -24.12 5.17 1.99
CA PRO A 4 -23.49 4.33 0.98
C PRO A 4 -23.91 2.87 1.12
N THR A 5 -24.03 2.18 -0.02
CA THR A 5 -24.35 0.75 -0.06
C THR A 5 -23.20 -0.09 0.47
N PRO A 6 -23.45 -1.32 0.95
CA PRO A 6 -22.40 -2.26 1.35
C PRO A 6 -21.34 -2.50 0.25
N LEU A 7 -21.76 -2.60 -1.01
CA LEU A 7 -20.88 -2.73 -2.17
C LEU A 7 -19.99 -1.49 -2.36
N ALA A 8 -20.56 -0.29 -2.26
CA ALA A 8 -19.80 0.96 -2.35
C ALA A 8 -18.78 1.10 -1.21
N ILE A 9 -19.14 0.69 0.01
CA ILE A 9 -18.24 0.68 1.16
C ILE A 9 -17.07 -0.30 0.93
N ALA A 10 -17.36 -1.53 0.48
CA ALA A 10 -16.33 -2.53 0.19
C ALA A 10 -15.37 -2.05 -0.90
N THR A 11 -15.90 -1.49 -1.99
CA THR A 11 -15.14 -0.92 -3.10
C THR A 11 -14.21 0.21 -2.64
N SER A 12 -14.74 1.15 -1.83
CA SER A 12 -13.96 2.25 -1.26
C SER A 12 -12.85 1.76 -0.33
N SER A 13 -13.13 0.73 0.48
CA SER A 13 -12.14 0.12 1.38
C SER A 13 -10.95 -0.45 0.62
N VAL A 14 -11.18 -1.21 -0.45
CA VAL A 14 -10.11 -1.77 -1.29
C VAL A 14 -9.30 -0.64 -1.93
N ASN A 15 -9.97 0.35 -2.54
CA ASN A 15 -9.28 1.48 -3.15
C ASN A 15 -8.40 2.26 -2.17
N ARG A 16 -8.84 2.45 -0.92
CA ARG A 16 -8.02 3.12 0.12
C ARG A 16 -6.79 2.30 0.45
N LEU A 17 -6.95 0.99 0.67
CA LEU A 17 -5.84 0.12 1.04
C LEU A 17 -4.79 -0.01 -0.09
N LEU A 18 -5.22 -0.08 -1.35
CA LEU A 18 -4.28 -0.06 -2.49
C LEU A 18 -3.50 1.25 -2.59
N LYS A 19 -4.16 2.39 -2.32
CA LYS A 19 -3.48 3.71 -2.27
C LYS A 19 -2.49 3.80 -1.11
N GLU A 20 -2.86 3.24 0.05
CA GLU A 20 -1.99 3.14 1.21
C GLU A 20 -0.74 2.31 0.89
N GLU A 21 -0.89 1.13 0.30
CA GLU A 21 0.24 0.27 -0.11
C GLU A 21 1.14 0.97 -1.13
N ALA A 22 0.56 1.62 -2.15
CA ALA A 22 1.31 2.39 -3.13
C ALA A 22 2.06 3.58 -2.50
N SER A 23 1.54 4.16 -1.42
CA SER A 23 2.21 5.25 -0.70
C SER A 23 3.42 4.75 0.08
N TYR A 24 3.28 3.60 0.76
CA TYR A 24 4.40 2.96 1.44
C TYR A 24 5.50 2.48 0.47
N HIS A 25 5.15 2.04 -0.74
CA HIS A 25 6.15 1.72 -1.76
C HIS A 25 6.99 2.94 -2.13
N LYS A 26 6.36 4.10 -2.33
CA LYS A 26 7.08 5.36 -2.61
C LYS A 26 7.95 5.79 -1.42
N GLU A 27 7.48 5.59 -0.20
CA GLU A 27 8.25 5.90 1.01
C GLU A 27 9.52 5.04 1.08
N VAL A 28 9.39 3.73 0.86
CA VAL A 28 10.54 2.81 0.77
C VAL A 28 11.54 3.26 -0.30
N GLU A 29 11.09 3.62 -1.50
CA GLU A 29 11.97 4.11 -2.58
C GLU A 29 12.76 5.36 -2.16
N GLN A 30 12.10 6.29 -1.46
CA GLN A 30 12.72 7.53 -0.98
C GLN A 30 13.72 7.27 0.15
N GLU A 31 13.39 6.39 1.09
CA GLU A 31 14.26 5.97 2.18
C GLU A 31 15.49 5.24 1.65
N GLU A 32 15.32 4.32 0.70
CA GLU A 32 16.41 3.58 0.05
C GLU A 32 17.36 4.53 -0.71
N ALA A 33 16.81 5.50 -1.45
CA ALA A 33 17.61 6.53 -2.12
C ALA A 33 18.41 7.38 -1.13
N SER A 34 17.77 7.77 -0.01
CA SER A 34 18.42 8.56 1.05
C SER A 34 19.55 7.80 1.73
N ILE A 35 19.31 6.52 2.06
CA ILE A 35 20.31 5.62 2.63
C ILE A 35 21.49 5.45 1.68
N LYS A 36 21.22 5.26 0.38
CA LYS A 36 22.27 5.12 -0.64
C LYS A 36 23.13 6.39 -0.71
N ALA A 37 22.51 7.57 -0.79
CA ALA A 37 23.22 8.83 -0.83
C ALA A 37 24.06 9.07 0.43
N LEU A 38 23.55 8.70 1.61
CA LEU A 38 24.30 8.81 2.86
C LEU A 38 25.49 7.84 2.90
N LYS A 39 25.32 6.60 2.44
CA LYS A 39 26.43 5.65 2.30
C LYS A 39 27.55 6.18 1.40
N GLU A 40 27.21 6.70 0.22
CA GLU A 40 28.18 7.26 -0.72
C GLU A 40 28.93 8.48 -0.12
N LYS A 41 28.25 9.32 0.66
CA LYS A 41 28.89 10.43 1.38
C LYS A 41 29.87 9.94 2.44
N ILE A 42 29.51 8.93 3.22
CA ILE A 42 30.39 8.34 4.24
C ILE A 42 31.63 7.73 3.56
N GLU A 43 31.43 6.95 2.50
CA GLU A 43 32.52 6.29 1.76
C GLU A 43 33.48 7.28 1.08
N SER A 44 32.98 8.43 0.62
CA SER A 44 33.79 9.51 0.04
C SER A 44 34.47 10.41 1.08
N GLY A 45 34.28 10.14 2.37
CA GLY A 45 34.84 10.94 3.47
C GLY A 45 34.19 12.32 3.65
N GLN A 46 33.09 12.59 2.92
CA GLN A 46 32.31 13.84 3.00
C GLN A 46 31.13 13.75 3.99
N GLY A 47 30.85 12.56 4.51
CA GLY A 47 29.67 12.26 5.33
C GLY A 47 29.89 12.20 6.83
N ASP A 48 31.06 12.60 7.32
CA ASP A 48 31.47 12.43 8.73
C ASP A 48 32.02 13.71 9.36
N GLU A 49 31.59 14.89 8.89
CA GLU A 49 32.01 16.19 9.46
C GLU A 49 31.76 16.29 10.97
N ASP A 50 30.70 15.63 11.47
CA ASP A 50 30.33 15.55 12.90
C ASP A 50 30.64 14.18 13.55
N GLY A 51 31.27 13.24 12.84
CA GLY A 51 31.58 11.89 13.37
C GLY A 51 30.37 10.95 13.55
N ASN A 52 29.18 11.35 13.08
CA ASN A 52 27.91 10.65 13.34
C ASN A 52 27.31 9.94 12.12
N GLY A 53 27.99 9.94 10.96
CA GLY A 53 27.41 9.45 9.70
C GLY A 53 26.95 7.99 9.78
N THR A 54 27.77 7.14 10.42
CA THR A 54 27.44 5.71 10.63
C THR A 54 26.22 5.51 11.54
N TYR A 55 26.05 6.36 12.56
CA TYR A 55 24.90 6.30 13.45
C TYR A 55 23.62 6.70 12.71
N MET A 56 23.65 7.80 11.95
CA MET A 56 22.53 8.25 11.13
C MET A 56 22.14 7.20 10.08
N LEU A 57 23.12 6.56 9.44
CA LEU A 57 22.89 5.49 8.50
C LEU A 57 22.14 4.32 9.14
N LYS A 58 22.57 3.87 10.33
CA LYS A 58 21.89 2.80 11.05
C LYS A 58 20.46 3.18 11.45
N GLN A 59 20.23 4.44 11.82
CA GLN A 59 18.90 4.94 12.14
C GLN A 59 17.98 4.91 10.92
N GLN A 60 18.44 5.40 9.76
CA GLN A 60 17.66 5.36 8.52
C GLN A 60 17.38 3.92 8.07
N GLN A 61 18.36 3.01 8.18
CA GLN A 61 18.12 1.59 7.90
C GLN A 61 17.07 0.99 8.83
N THR A 62 17.07 1.38 10.11
CA THR A 62 16.07 0.91 11.07
C THR A 62 14.68 1.44 10.72
N ALA A 63 14.57 2.72 10.31
CA ALA A 63 13.33 3.30 9.84
C ALA A 63 12.80 2.57 8.59
N LEU A 64 13.67 2.29 7.61
CA LEU A 64 13.31 1.52 6.41
C LEU A 64 12.74 0.14 6.75
N GLU A 65 13.36 -0.59 7.68
CA GLU A 65 12.86 -1.90 8.11
C GLU A 65 11.51 -1.78 8.83
N GLN A 66 11.28 -0.71 9.58
CA GLN A 66 9.97 -0.43 10.20
C GLN A 66 8.90 -0.15 9.15
N THR A 67 9.22 0.67 8.13
CA THR A 67 8.33 0.93 6.98
C THR A 67 8.02 -0.36 6.23
N LYS A 68 9.04 -1.20 5.97
CA LYS A 68 8.88 -2.52 5.33
C LYS A 68 8.00 -3.47 6.14
N ALA A 69 8.07 -3.42 7.47
CA ALA A 69 7.26 -4.26 8.35
C ALA A 69 5.75 -3.96 8.26
N VAL A 70 5.34 -2.79 7.74
CA VAL A 70 3.92 -2.43 7.57
C VAL A 70 3.26 -3.20 6.42
N PHE A 71 4.02 -3.64 5.41
CA PHE A 71 3.44 -4.31 4.23
C PHE A 71 2.75 -5.63 4.57
N GLU A 72 3.31 -6.44 5.47
CA GLU A 72 2.75 -7.75 5.80
C GLU A 72 1.32 -7.66 6.38
N PRO A 73 1.06 -6.86 7.44
CA PRO A 73 -0.29 -6.67 7.94
C PRO A 73 -1.18 -5.90 6.95
N LEU A 74 -0.64 -4.98 6.14
CA LEU A 74 -1.41 -4.25 5.14
C LEU A 74 -1.92 -5.17 4.03
N ARG A 75 -1.06 -6.05 3.49
CA ARG A 75 -1.41 -7.05 2.49
C ARG A 75 -2.48 -8.01 2.99
N LYS A 76 -2.42 -8.44 4.27
CA LYS A 76 -3.50 -9.23 4.90
C LYS A 76 -4.83 -8.48 4.92
N LYS A 77 -4.83 -7.17 5.24
CA LYS A 77 -6.04 -6.34 5.19
C LYS A 77 -6.57 -6.20 3.76
N ILE A 78 -5.70 -6.07 2.76
CA ILE A 78 -6.09 -6.02 1.35
C ILE A 78 -6.76 -7.33 0.93
N VAL A 79 -6.16 -8.49 1.26
CA VAL A 79 -6.75 -9.81 0.96
C VAL A 79 -8.16 -9.93 1.58
N ALA A 80 -8.32 -9.59 2.85
CA ALA A 80 -9.62 -9.65 3.52
C ALA A 80 -10.64 -8.67 2.90
N ALA A 81 -10.21 -7.46 2.51
CA ALA A 81 -11.08 -6.48 1.86
C ALA A 81 -11.48 -6.92 0.44
N VAL A 82 -10.59 -7.59 -0.29
CA VAL A 82 -10.85 -8.17 -1.62
C VAL A 82 -11.87 -9.29 -1.52
N GLN A 83 -11.70 -10.23 -0.59
CA GLN A 83 -12.69 -11.30 -0.35
C GLN A 83 -14.08 -10.72 -0.04
N LYS A 84 -14.14 -9.71 0.82
CA LYS A 84 -15.40 -9.01 1.12
C LYS A 84 -16.01 -8.32 -0.11
N LEU A 85 -15.18 -7.74 -0.99
CA LEU A 85 -15.66 -7.13 -2.23
C LEU A 85 -16.26 -8.18 -3.17
N GLU A 86 -15.62 -9.34 -3.32
CA GLU A 86 -16.14 -10.47 -4.12
C GLU A 86 -17.50 -10.96 -3.62
N GLU A 87 -17.64 -11.10 -2.29
CA GLU A 87 -18.92 -11.46 -1.66
C GLU A 87 -20.02 -10.42 -1.97
N GLN A 88 -19.72 -9.12 -1.84
CA GLN A 88 -20.69 -8.06 -2.08
C GLN A 88 -21.08 -7.93 -3.56
N ILE A 89 -20.16 -8.19 -4.49
CA ILE A 89 -20.47 -8.29 -5.92
C ILE A 89 -21.48 -9.42 -6.15
N THR A 90 -21.20 -10.60 -5.61
CA THR A 90 -22.07 -11.78 -5.75
C THR A 90 -23.48 -11.51 -5.22
N VAL A 91 -23.59 -10.90 -4.03
CA VAL A 91 -24.88 -10.52 -3.44
C VAL A 91 -25.62 -9.52 -4.33
N SER A 92 -24.91 -8.49 -4.82
CA SER A 92 -25.52 -7.44 -5.64
C SER A 92 -26.05 -7.98 -6.98
N GLU A 93 -25.33 -8.92 -7.60
CA GLU A 93 -25.76 -9.58 -8.84
C GLU A 93 -27.00 -10.45 -8.62
N GLN A 94 -27.09 -11.17 -7.50
CA GLN A 94 -28.24 -12.00 -7.15
C GLN A 94 -29.50 -11.18 -6.89
N THR A 95 -29.35 -9.97 -6.35
CA THR A 95 -30.48 -9.07 -6.09
C THR A 95 -30.89 -8.22 -7.29
N GLY A 96 -30.35 -8.51 -8.48
CA GLY A 96 -30.67 -7.79 -9.72
C GLY A 96 -30.00 -6.41 -9.82
N GLY A 97 -28.92 -6.18 -9.07
CA GLY A 97 -28.14 -4.94 -9.13
C GLY A 97 -27.39 -4.84 -10.45
N GLN A 98 -28.00 -4.22 -11.45
CA GLN A 98 -27.36 -3.85 -12.71
C GLN A 98 -27.04 -2.35 -12.74
N ASP A 99 -26.31 -1.90 -11.73
CA ASP A 99 -25.89 -0.50 -11.60
C ASP A 99 -24.38 -0.34 -11.80
N GLU A 100 -24.00 0.88 -12.18
CA GLU A 100 -22.63 1.41 -12.29
C GLU A 100 -21.72 1.03 -11.10
N GLN A 101 -22.31 0.82 -9.91
CA GLN A 101 -21.60 0.35 -8.72
C GLN A 101 -20.99 -1.06 -8.87
N VAL A 102 -21.68 -2.00 -9.54
CA VAL A 102 -21.17 -3.36 -9.76
C VAL A 102 -20.02 -3.34 -10.75
N GLN A 103 -20.10 -2.50 -11.78
CA GLN A 103 -19.01 -2.32 -12.73
C GLN A 103 -17.76 -1.75 -12.04
N LEU A 104 -17.92 -0.67 -11.25
CA LEU A 104 -16.82 -0.08 -10.48
C LEU A 104 -16.20 -1.08 -9.50
N ALA A 105 -17.03 -1.89 -8.83
CA ALA A 105 -16.57 -2.93 -7.91
C ALA A 105 -15.71 -3.99 -8.62
N LYS A 106 -16.14 -4.44 -9.81
CA LYS A 106 -15.36 -5.39 -10.63
C LYS A 106 -14.04 -4.80 -11.10
N GLU A 107 -14.02 -3.56 -11.56
CA GLU A 107 -12.77 -2.87 -11.93
C GLU A 107 -11.81 -2.72 -10.74
N THR A 108 -12.32 -2.37 -9.56
CA THR A 108 -11.51 -2.32 -8.34
C THR A 108 -10.99 -3.71 -7.95
N LEU A 109 -11.78 -4.76 -8.13
CA LEU A 109 -11.36 -6.14 -7.88
C LEU A 109 -10.22 -6.56 -8.82
N GLU A 110 -10.33 -6.27 -10.11
CA GLU A 110 -9.27 -6.54 -11.09
C GLU A 110 -7.98 -5.80 -10.75
N LYS A 111 -8.07 -4.51 -10.41
CA LYS A 111 -6.91 -3.71 -9.95
C LYS A 111 -6.25 -4.33 -8.72
N ALA A 112 -7.05 -4.78 -7.75
CA ALA A 112 -6.52 -5.39 -6.53
C ALA A 112 -5.81 -6.73 -6.82
N LYS A 113 -6.37 -7.57 -7.68
CA LYS A 113 -5.76 -8.84 -8.11
C LYS A 113 -4.46 -8.61 -8.89
N ALA A 114 -4.43 -7.61 -9.77
CA ALA A 114 -3.22 -7.24 -10.49
C ALA A 114 -2.12 -6.74 -9.53
N ALA A 115 -2.47 -5.93 -8.53
CA ALA A 115 -1.52 -5.48 -7.51
C ALA A 115 -0.97 -6.64 -6.68
N GLN A 116 -1.79 -7.63 -6.33
CA GLN A 116 -1.35 -8.81 -5.58
C GLN A 116 -0.44 -9.76 -6.37
N ASN A 117 -0.65 -9.86 -7.69
CA ASN A 117 0.16 -10.72 -8.57
C ASN A 117 1.49 -10.08 -9.00
N GLY A 118 1.63 -8.76 -8.84
CA GLY A 118 2.84 -8.00 -9.16
C GLY A 118 3.72 -7.63 -7.95
N ALA A 119 3.32 -8.05 -6.74
CA ALA A 119 3.94 -7.72 -5.45
C ALA A 119 4.77 -8.86 -4.85
#